data_AF-A0AAD5HDL7-F1
#
_entry.id   AF-A0AAD5HDL7-F1
#
_cell.length_a   1.000
_cell.length_b   1.000
_cell.length_c   1.000
_cell.angle_alpha   90.00
_cell.angle_beta   90.00
_cell.angle_gamma   90.00
#
_symmetry.space_group_name_H-M   'P 1'
#
loop_
_entity.id
_entity.type
_entity.pdbx_description
1 polymer ?
#
loop_
_entity_poly.entity_id
_entity_poly.type
_entity_poly.pdbx_seq_one_letter_code
_entity_poly.pdbx_strand_id
1 'polypeptide(L)'
;MQSFVQQKDSNAKMKPLIALQPPKLSNLELQFSEEVVWQRLQIREFVFRFENLLALTAEDRNLLQDAQGDWVTHRMLKKLVCSLMELIAHYGVENDTDQQKMAKQFLQDEHIASSRPYLSLQHWQTISATLLAAGYEDTPVFNDEEAIATSDAQQQMDWLPSFVTRSMQANGTGPMPIVKDALKELKTINLLSMCTLYTPCIRKDLLQGSVQLKDEEDALHALRRQTMSDEMHARTTKNTLLQQLATAEEQDAIQQKIEDVDNKIDEQRHLLNRKEVDVYLLSRRTSKRLSSAGTDQHGNQYWLFGDLHHYQDDQDQDFWGRGVIIIGPGCHVDDEQPSEEISKDGHRSPCVARLTTNNSKRWWYLSGIENIDMLVQWLNHHSEPKHLIRQLSSRSRYLNHLLS
;
A
#
# COMPACT_ATOMS: atom_id res chain seq x y z
N MET A 1 -58.08 33.31 -18.38
CA MET A 1 -56.73 32.70 -18.31
C MET A 1 -56.67 31.84 -17.06
N GLN A 2 -57.06 30.56 -17.17
CA GLN A 2 -56.97 29.58 -16.10
C GLN A 2 -55.68 28.77 -16.28
N SER A 3 -54.79 28.84 -15.30
CA SER A 3 -53.52 28.13 -15.25
C SER A 3 -53.75 26.65 -14.95
N PHE A 4 -53.48 25.79 -15.93
CA PHE A 4 -53.40 24.35 -15.75
C PHE A 4 -52.09 24.00 -15.03
N VAL A 5 -52.17 23.66 -13.74
CA VAL A 5 -51.06 23.04 -12.99
C VAL A 5 -51.18 21.53 -13.18
N GLN A 6 -50.38 20.96 -14.08
CA GLN A 6 -50.21 19.52 -14.19
C GLN A 6 -49.38 19.02 -12.99
N GLN A 7 -50.06 18.50 -11.97
CA GLN A 7 -49.46 17.60 -10.99
C GLN A 7 -49.00 16.34 -11.74
N LYS A 8 -47.69 16.22 -11.94
CA LYS A 8 -47.07 15.06 -12.54
C LYS A 8 -46.87 14.04 -11.42
N ASP A 9 -47.79 13.09 -11.31
CA ASP A 9 -47.69 11.94 -10.41
C ASP A 9 -46.48 11.09 -10.80
N SER A 10 -45.31 11.42 -10.24
CA SER A 10 -44.10 10.62 -10.36
C SER A 10 -44.15 9.46 -9.37
N ASN A 11 -45.14 8.57 -9.55
CA ASN A 11 -45.20 7.27 -8.89
C ASN A 11 -44.28 6.28 -9.63
N ALA A 12 -42.99 6.64 -9.73
CA ALA A 12 -41.97 5.71 -10.19
C ALA A 12 -41.83 4.66 -9.10
N LYS A 13 -42.42 3.48 -9.32
CA LYS A 13 -42.19 2.29 -8.49
C LYS A 13 -40.67 2.10 -8.35
N MET A 14 -40.11 2.55 -7.23
CA MET A 14 -38.72 2.29 -6.89
C MET A 14 -38.57 0.76 -6.86
N LYS A 15 -37.77 0.23 -7.78
CA LYS A 15 -37.36 -1.17 -7.71
C LYS A 15 -36.81 -1.39 -6.29
N PRO A 16 -37.24 -2.45 -5.58
CA PRO A 16 -36.68 -2.75 -4.28
C PRO A 16 -35.16 -2.79 -4.42
N LEU A 17 -34.48 -1.93 -3.65
CA LEU A 17 -33.02 -1.91 -3.59
C LEU A 17 -32.59 -3.30 -3.13
N ILE A 18 -31.97 -4.05 -4.03
CA ILE A 18 -31.34 -5.32 -3.69
C ILE A 18 -30.28 -4.98 -2.64
N ALA A 19 -30.46 -5.48 -1.42
CA ALA A 19 -29.48 -5.30 -0.37
C ALA A 19 -28.17 -5.94 -0.83
N LEU A 20 -27.15 -5.12 -1.07
CA LEU A 20 -25.82 -5.61 -1.43
C LEU A 20 -25.18 -6.21 -0.18
N GLN A 21 -24.74 -7.46 -0.28
CA GLN A 21 -24.02 -8.10 0.81
C GLN A 21 -22.67 -7.42 1.04
N PRO A 22 -22.22 -7.27 2.30
CA PRO A 22 -20.90 -6.73 2.59
C PRO A 22 -19.79 -7.64 2.04
N PRO A 23 -18.63 -7.08 1.66
CA PRO A 23 -17.49 -7.87 1.23
C PRO A 23 -16.98 -8.72 2.40
N LYS A 24 -16.48 -9.93 2.09
CA LYS A 24 -15.89 -10.82 3.10
C LYS A 24 -14.52 -10.29 3.51
N LEU A 25 -14.43 -9.76 4.73
CA LEU A 25 -13.17 -9.33 5.31
C LEU A 25 -12.49 -10.50 6.01
N SER A 26 -11.17 -10.65 5.84
CA SER A 26 -10.37 -11.56 6.65
C SER A 26 -9.83 -10.81 7.86
N ASN A 27 -9.95 -11.40 9.05
CA ASN A 27 -9.32 -10.83 10.25
C ASN A 27 -7.80 -11.01 10.11
N LEU A 28 -7.07 -9.92 10.27
CA LEU A 28 -5.62 -9.89 10.18
C LEU A 28 -5.05 -9.88 11.60
N GLU A 29 -4.73 -11.07 12.11
CA GLU A 29 -4.05 -11.21 13.40
C GLU A 29 -2.63 -10.65 13.30
N LEU A 30 -2.28 -9.73 14.20
CA LEU A 30 -0.96 -9.11 14.23
C LEU A 30 0.04 -9.97 15.03
N GLN A 31 1.08 -10.46 14.38
CA GLN A 31 2.22 -11.16 14.98
C GLN A 31 3.12 -10.21 15.78
N PHE A 32 3.13 -8.92 15.43
CA PHE A 32 3.86 -7.88 16.12
C PHE A 32 2.91 -6.85 16.74
N SER A 33 3.42 -6.04 17.68
CA SER A 33 2.64 -4.92 18.20
C SER A 33 2.25 -3.95 17.07
N GLU A 34 1.11 -3.27 17.24
CA GLU A 34 0.62 -2.29 16.25
C GLU A 34 1.68 -1.23 15.94
N GLU A 35 2.44 -0.80 16.96
CA GLU A 35 3.53 0.16 16.81
C GLU A 35 4.65 -0.37 15.89
N VAL A 36 5.10 -1.61 16.07
CA VAL A 36 6.12 -2.23 15.20
C VAL A 36 5.62 -2.34 13.76
N VAL A 37 4.37 -2.78 13.57
CA VAL A 37 3.74 -2.89 12.25
C VAL A 37 3.71 -1.52 11.57
N TRP A 38 3.33 -0.46 12.28
CA TRP A 38 3.32 0.89 11.74
C TRP A 38 4.71 1.39 11.33
N GLN A 39 5.73 1.15 12.16
CA GLN A 39 7.11 1.52 11.81
C GLN A 39 7.55 0.81 10.52
N ARG A 40 7.25 -0.48 10.38
CA ARG A 40 7.54 -1.27 9.17
C ARG A 40 6.79 -0.75 7.96
N LEU A 41 5.50 -0.44 8.08
CA LEU A 41 4.71 0.12 6.98
C LEU A 41 5.24 1.48 6.49
N GLN A 42 5.73 2.32 7.41
CA GLN A 42 6.36 3.60 7.05
C GLN A 42 7.66 3.39 6.27
N ILE A 43 8.53 2.49 6.72
CA ILE A 43 9.78 2.13 6.02
C ILE A 43 9.46 1.59 4.62
N ARG A 44 8.50 0.65 4.54
CA ARG A 44 8.06 0.04 3.29
C ARG A 44 7.55 1.08 2.29
N GLU A 45 6.69 1.98 2.74
CA GLU A 45 6.13 3.04 1.89
C GLU A 45 7.20 4.07 1.49
N PHE A 46 8.18 4.34 2.35
CA PHE A 46 9.35 5.15 2.00
C PHE A 46 10.15 4.50 0.86
N VAL A 47 10.43 3.19 0.98
CA VAL A 47 11.13 2.42 -0.06
C VAL A 47 10.35 2.42 -1.37
N PHE A 48 9.03 2.29 -1.32
CA PHE A 48 8.18 2.35 -2.52
C PHE A 48 8.29 3.68 -3.27
N ARG A 49 8.37 4.79 -2.53
CA ARG A 49 8.42 6.14 -3.10
C ARG A 49 9.77 6.45 -3.71
N PHE A 50 10.84 6.09 -3.00
CA PHE A 50 12.21 6.45 -3.37
C PHE A 50 13.00 5.26 -3.91
N GLU A 51 12.31 4.27 -4.47
CA GLU A 51 12.91 3.04 -5.01
C GLU A 51 14.09 3.34 -5.96
N ASN A 52 13.96 4.35 -6.81
CA ASN A 52 15.01 4.71 -7.78
C ASN A 52 16.25 5.34 -7.15
N LEU A 53 16.13 5.87 -5.93
CA LEU A 53 17.22 6.51 -5.19
C LEU A 53 17.88 5.54 -4.20
N LEU A 54 17.19 4.46 -3.86
CA LEU A 54 17.67 3.43 -2.94
C LEU A 54 18.21 2.27 -3.77
N ALA A 55 19.49 1.95 -3.64
CA ALA A 55 20.14 0.87 -4.38
C ALA A 55 19.77 -0.54 -3.86
N LEU A 56 18.48 -0.77 -3.56
CA LEU A 56 17.95 -2.03 -3.08
C LEU A 56 17.70 -3.00 -4.24
N THR A 57 18.02 -4.27 -4.04
CA THR A 57 17.73 -5.32 -5.03
C THR A 57 16.24 -5.70 -5.01
N ALA A 58 15.77 -6.39 -6.04
CA ALA A 58 14.39 -6.92 -6.06
C ALA A 58 14.14 -7.89 -4.89
N GLU A 59 15.14 -8.70 -4.53
CA GLU A 59 15.06 -9.62 -3.39
C GLU A 59 14.89 -8.86 -2.06
N ASP A 60 15.65 -7.78 -1.86
CA ASP A 60 15.51 -6.90 -0.68
C ASP A 60 14.10 -6.29 -0.59
N ARG A 61 13.51 -5.91 -1.74
CA ARG A 61 12.17 -5.32 -1.80
C ARG A 61 11.06 -6.35 -1.55
N ASN A 62 11.25 -7.58 -2.00
CA ASN A 62 10.30 -8.66 -1.78
C ASN A 62 10.14 -8.96 -0.29
N LEU A 63 11.23 -8.89 0.49
CA LEU A 63 11.20 -9.05 1.94
C LEU A 63 10.37 -7.96 2.65
N LEU A 64 10.26 -6.77 2.06
CA LEU A 64 9.50 -5.65 2.61
C LEU A 64 8.00 -5.70 2.26
N GLN A 65 7.57 -6.63 1.40
CA GLN A 65 6.19 -6.69 0.95
C GLN A 65 5.20 -7.00 2.06
N ASP A 66 5.58 -7.94 2.91
CA ASP A 66 4.84 -8.31 4.10
C ASP A 66 5.40 -7.56 5.32
N ALA A 67 4.59 -6.69 5.92
CA ALA A 67 4.96 -5.96 7.13
C ALA A 67 5.04 -6.88 8.36
N GLN A 68 4.33 -8.01 8.33
CA GLN A 68 4.43 -9.06 9.34
C GLN A 68 5.45 -10.14 8.99
N GLY A 69 6.06 -10.06 7.81
CA GLY A 69 7.10 -10.97 7.37
C GLY A 69 8.35 -10.88 8.24
N ASP A 70 9.19 -11.89 8.12
CA ASP A 70 10.43 -11.91 8.87
C ASP A 70 11.48 -10.98 8.23
N TRP A 71 11.62 -9.77 8.78
CA TRP A 71 12.66 -8.81 8.36
C TRP A 71 14.04 -9.14 8.96
N VAL A 72 14.19 -10.27 9.67
CA VAL A 72 15.41 -10.72 10.39
C VAL A 72 16.62 -10.92 9.49
N THR A 73 16.49 -10.90 8.16
CA THR A 73 17.64 -10.59 7.31
C THR A 73 18.08 -9.14 7.52
N HIS A 74 18.78 -8.89 8.64
CA HIS A 74 19.47 -7.65 8.98
C HIS A 74 20.31 -7.10 7.83
N ARG A 75 20.68 -7.95 6.86
CA ARG A 75 21.35 -7.56 5.62
C ARG A 75 20.55 -6.54 4.82
N MET A 76 19.23 -6.71 4.69
CA MET A 76 18.38 -5.78 3.95
C MET A 76 18.26 -4.45 4.71
N LEU A 77 17.98 -4.49 6.01
CA LEU A 77 17.89 -3.28 6.84
C LEU A 77 19.22 -2.52 6.88
N LYS A 78 20.34 -3.25 6.95
CA LYS A 78 21.69 -2.69 6.84
C LYS A 78 21.90 -2.00 5.50
N LYS A 79 21.58 -2.65 4.38
CA LYS A 79 21.67 -2.03 3.04
C LYS A 79 20.83 -0.76 2.98
N LEU A 80 19.60 -0.80 3.49
CA LEU A 80 18.73 0.37 3.55
C LEU A 80 19.37 1.50 4.36
N VAL A 81 19.86 1.21 5.58
CA VAL A 81 20.56 2.20 6.41
C VAL A 81 21.77 2.78 5.68
N CYS A 82 22.61 1.95 5.06
CA CYS A 82 23.74 2.41 4.27
C CYS A 82 23.29 3.34 3.13
N SER A 83 22.27 2.96 2.35
CA SER A 83 21.73 3.81 1.28
C SER A 83 21.18 5.15 1.81
N LEU A 84 20.49 5.15 2.96
CA LEU A 84 20.02 6.39 3.59
C LEU A 84 21.19 7.28 4.03
N MET A 85 22.23 6.68 4.62
CA MET A 85 23.44 7.39 5.05
C MET A 85 24.24 7.92 3.86
N GLU A 86 24.33 7.18 2.76
CA GLU A 86 24.92 7.63 1.49
C GLU A 86 24.18 8.87 0.95
N LEU A 87 22.84 8.84 0.96
CA LEU A 87 22.04 10.00 0.55
C LEU A 87 22.34 11.23 1.41
N ILE A 88 22.47 11.06 2.72
CA ILE A 88 22.81 12.15 3.66
C ILE A 88 24.25 12.64 3.42
N ALA A 89 25.20 11.72 3.25
CA ALA A 89 26.63 12.02 3.11
C ALA A 89 26.96 12.73 1.78
N HIS A 90 26.32 12.32 0.68
CA HIS A 90 26.57 12.84 -0.66
C HIS A 90 25.70 14.05 -1.02
N TYR A 91 24.49 14.12 -0.48
CA TYR A 91 23.50 15.13 -0.87
C TYR A 91 22.95 15.94 0.30
N GLY A 92 23.56 15.88 1.48
CA GLY A 92 23.30 16.86 2.53
C GLY A 92 23.61 18.29 2.05
N VAL A 93 23.00 19.29 2.70
CA VAL A 93 23.16 20.73 2.39
C VAL A 93 24.64 21.11 2.18
N GLU A 94 24.97 21.99 1.23
CA GLU A 94 26.34 22.38 0.83
C GLU A 94 27.28 22.85 1.96
N ASN A 95 26.78 23.03 3.18
CA ASN A 95 27.59 23.24 4.37
C ASN A 95 27.96 21.89 4.98
N ASP A 96 29.25 21.68 5.20
CA ASP A 96 29.85 20.49 5.83
C ASP A 96 29.37 20.33 7.29
N THR A 97 28.10 19.96 7.44
CA THR A 97 27.44 19.77 8.73
C THR A 97 28.07 18.58 9.44
N ASP A 98 28.09 18.62 10.77
CA ASP A 98 28.61 17.51 11.58
C ASP A 98 27.92 16.18 11.24
N GLN A 99 26.66 16.24 10.77
CA GLN A 99 25.91 15.08 10.24
C GLN A 99 26.57 14.45 9.02
N GLN A 100 27.05 15.25 8.05
CA GLN A 100 27.69 14.72 6.85
C GLN A 100 29.05 14.10 7.16
N LYS A 101 29.84 14.74 8.02
CA LYS A 101 31.12 14.20 8.46
C LYS A 101 30.93 12.85 9.14
N MET A 102 29.95 12.77 10.05
CA MET A 102 29.63 11.55 10.77
C MET A 102 29.07 10.47 9.83
N ALA A 103 28.21 10.83 8.87
CA ALA A 103 27.70 9.88 7.89
C ALA A 103 28.80 9.34 6.97
N LYS A 104 29.73 10.19 6.52
CA LYS A 104 30.92 9.76 5.76
C LYS A 104 31.82 8.83 6.59
N GLN A 105 32.02 9.14 7.87
CA GLN A 105 32.79 8.29 8.78
C GLN A 105 32.13 6.92 8.98
N PHE A 106 30.81 6.89 9.22
CA PHE A 106 30.03 5.66 9.32
C PHE A 106 30.20 4.78 8.07
N LEU A 107 30.09 5.36 6.88
CA LEU A 107 30.25 4.63 5.62
C LEU A 107 31.67 4.10 5.44
N GLN A 108 32.69 4.84 5.87
CA GLN A 108 34.08 4.37 5.85
C GLN A 108 34.27 3.15 6.77
N ASP A 109 33.76 3.23 8.00
CA ASP A 109 33.83 2.14 8.98
C ASP A 109 33.08 0.90 8.46
N GLU A 110 31.93 1.09 7.81
CA GLU A 110 31.12 -0.01 7.30
C GLU A 110 31.69 -0.65 6.01
N HIS A 111 32.34 0.13 5.14
CA HIS A 111 33.10 -0.44 4.02
C HIS A 111 34.18 -1.40 4.51
N ILE A 112 34.85 -1.05 5.62
CA ILE A 112 35.85 -1.89 6.26
C ILE A 112 35.20 -3.14 6.89
N ALA A 113 33.97 -3.03 7.40
CA ALA A 113 33.23 -4.10 8.08
C ALA A 113 32.27 -4.93 7.18
N SER A 114 32.34 -4.74 5.85
CA SER A 114 31.38 -5.23 4.84
C SER A 114 31.03 -6.73 4.84
N SER A 115 31.74 -7.56 5.60
CA SER A 115 31.47 -8.99 5.77
C SER A 115 30.31 -9.30 6.74
N ARG A 116 29.92 -8.38 7.62
CA ARG A 116 28.89 -8.65 8.64
C ARG A 116 27.48 -8.47 8.07
N PRO A 117 26.52 -9.37 8.35
CA PRO A 117 25.15 -9.21 7.88
C PRO A 117 24.34 -8.19 8.70
N TYR A 118 24.83 -7.72 9.85
CA TYR A 118 24.14 -6.81 10.76
C TYR A 118 24.97 -5.55 11.08
N LEU A 119 24.29 -4.53 11.60
CA LEU A 119 24.91 -3.36 12.21
C LEU A 119 25.27 -3.66 13.66
N SER A 120 26.43 -3.20 14.12
CA SER A 120 26.83 -3.36 15.51
C SER A 120 26.05 -2.39 16.42
N LEU A 121 26.02 -2.65 17.73
CA LEU A 121 25.47 -1.70 18.70
C LEU A 121 26.15 -0.32 18.59
N GLN A 122 27.47 -0.31 18.41
CA GLN A 122 28.25 0.91 18.20
C GLN A 122 27.78 1.67 16.96
N HIS A 123 27.49 0.97 15.86
CA HIS A 123 26.93 1.60 14.65
C HIS A 123 25.57 2.25 14.93
N TRP A 124 24.68 1.58 15.67
CA TRP A 124 23.41 2.17 16.07
C TRP A 124 23.56 3.37 17.00
N GLN A 125 24.49 3.32 17.96
CA GLN A 125 24.84 4.46 18.81
C GLN A 125 25.36 5.64 17.99
N THR A 126 26.22 5.41 16.99
CA THR A 126 26.71 6.45 16.08
C THR A 126 25.57 7.07 15.28
N ILE A 127 24.66 6.27 14.73
CA ILE A 127 23.49 6.76 14.01
C ILE A 127 22.61 7.61 14.93
N SER A 128 22.29 7.13 16.13
CA SER A 128 21.50 7.89 17.11
C SER A 128 22.19 9.21 17.51
N ALA A 129 23.50 9.19 17.76
CA ALA A 129 24.24 10.42 18.04
C ALA A 129 24.17 11.40 16.87
N THR A 130 24.19 10.90 15.62
CA THR A 130 24.01 11.73 14.40
C THR A 130 22.65 12.42 14.40
N LEU A 131 21.58 11.66 14.65
CA LEU A 131 20.21 12.17 14.66
C LEU A 131 19.99 13.18 15.79
N LEU A 132 20.55 12.92 16.96
CA LEU A 132 20.45 13.85 18.09
C LEU A 132 21.21 15.16 17.81
N ALA A 133 22.44 15.08 17.26
CA ALA A 133 23.20 16.25 16.83
C ALA A 133 22.48 17.02 15.71
N ALA A 134 21.61 16.35 14.95
CA ALA A 134 20.74 16.95 13.95
C ALA A 134 19.50 17.64 14.51
N GLY A 135 19.27 17.60 15.83
CA GLY A 135 18.13 18.22 16.50
C GLY A 135 16.88 17.35 16.57
N TYR A 136 16.99 16.04 16.33
CA TYR A 136 15.87 15.11 16.50
C TYR A 136 15.82 14.62 17.95
N GLU A 137 14.92 15.21 18.75
CA GLU A 137 14.80 14.96 20.19
C GLU A 137 14.27 13.54 20.52
N ASP A 138 13.45 12.95 19.63
CA ASP A 138 12.85 11.62 19.81
C ASP A 138 13.77 10.44 19.42
N THR A 139 15.08 10.66 19.41
CA THR A 139 16.04 9.64 18.95
C THR A 139 16.18 8.50 19.97
N PRO A 140 16.05 7.22 19.57
CA PRO A 140 16.25 6.10 20.46
C PRO A 140 17.67 6.07 21.05
N VAL A 141 17.77 5.91 22.37
CA VAL A 141 19.03 5.77 23.09
C VAL A 141 19.36 4.27 23.23
N PHE A 142 20.57 3.90 22.82
CA PHE A 142 21.10 2.55 22.90
C PHE A 142 22.12 2.47 24.05
N ASN A 143 21.72 1.93 25.20
CA ASN A 143 22.56 1.86 26.41
C ASN A 143 23.29 0.52 26.51
N ASP A 144 24.59 0.56 26.84
CA ASP A 144 25.43 -0.65 27.00
C ASP A 144 24.96 -1.54 28.16
N GLU A 145 24.35 -0.99 29.21
CA GLU A 145 23.88 -1.75 30.37
C GLU A 145 22.76 -2.76 30.02
N GLU A 146 21.92 -2.45 29.02
CA GLU A 146 20.91 -3.40 28.51
C GLU A 146 21.53 -4.47 27.59
N ALA A 147 22.62 -4.13 26.89
CA ALA A 147 23.31 -5.01 25.94
C ALA A 147 24.26 -6.00 26.62
N ILE A 148 24.85 -5.65 27.78
CA ILE A 148 25.72 -6.57 28.54
C ILE A 148 24.91 -7.75 29.08
N ALA A 149 23.64 -7.55 29.45
CA ALA A 149 22.75 -8.63 29.89
C ALA A 149 22.38 -9.63 28.77
N THR A 150 22.50 -9.23 27.49
CA THR A 150 22.23 -10.08 26.31
C THR A 150 23.49 -10.57 25.61
N SER A 151 24.59 -9.81 25.66
CA SER A 151 25.90 -10.17 25.08
C SER A 151 26.52 -11.40 25.74
N ASP A 152 26.38 -11.56 27.06
CA ASP A 152 26.82 -12.77 27.78
C ASP A 152 26.00 -14.02 27.38
N ALA A 153 24.79 -13.85 26.83
CA ALA A 153 23.99 -14.93 26.26
C ALA A 153 24.26 -15.17 24.76
N GLN A 154 24.74 -14.14 24.02
CA GLN A 154 25.00 -14.22 22.58
C GLN A 154 26.42 -14.66 22.21
N GLN A 155 27.42 -14.49 23.09
CA GLN A 155 28.76 -15.06 22.90
C GLN A 155 28.81 -16.60 22.96
N GLN A 156 27.69 -17.28 23.25
CA GLN A 156 27.57 -18.74 23.23
C GLN A 156 27.04 -19.33 21.92
N MET A 157 26.88 -18.54 20.85
CA MET A 157 26.26 -18.96 19.57
C MET A 157 27.17 -18.79 18.33
N ASP A 158 28.49 -18.83 18.51
CA ASP A 158 29.47 -18.53 17.43
C ASP A 158 29.82 -19.70 16.47
N TRP A 159 29.04 -20.79 16.42
CA TRP A 159 29.42 -21.98 15.62
C TRP A 159 28.33 -22.69 14.81
N LEU A 160 27.19 -22.10 14.44
CA LEU A 160 26.19 -22.83 13.63
C LEU A 160 26.22 -22.46 12.12
N PRO A 161 26.77 -23.34 11.25
CA PRO A 161 26.54 -23.30 9.80
C PRO A 161 25.07 -23.60 9.40
N SER A 162 24.47 -22.62 8.72
CA SER A 162 23.42 -22.56 7.67
C SER A 162 22.35 -23.66 7.42
N PHE A 163 22.36 -24.86 8.00
CA PHE A 163 21.31 -25.89 7.77
C PHE A 163 20.36 -26.07 8.97
N VAL A 164 20.75 -25.67 10.18
CA VAL A 164 20.01 -26.00 11.41
C VAL A 164 18.69 -25.24 11.59
N THR A 165 18.47 -24.10 10.92
CA THR A 165 17.18 -23.39 11.00
C THR A 165 16.06 -24.00 10.15
N ARG A 166 16.37 -24.94 9.22
CA ARG A 166 15.33 -25.53 8.35
C ARG A 166 14.61 -26.74 8.97
N SER A 167 15.04 -27.25 10.13
CA SER A 167 14.36 -28.36 10.84
C SER A 167 13.64 -27.99 12.14
N MET A 168 13.75 -26.74 12.61
CA MET A 168 13.14 -26.33 13.88
C MET A 168 11.70 -25.82 13.78
N GLN A 169 11.06 -25.93 12.61
CA GLN A 169 9.62 -25.64 12.46
C GLN A 169 8.70 -26.82 12.81
N ALA A 170 9.21 -28.02 13.08
CA ALA A 170 8.33 -29.16 13.33
C ALA A 170 7.81 -29.25 14.77
N ASN A 171 8.50 -28.72 15.78
CA ASN A 171 8.02 -28.77 17.18
C ASN A 171 8.61 -27.64 18.04
N GLY A 172 7.78 -26.65 18.36
CA GLY A 172 7.77 -25.98 19.67
C GLY A 172 8.92 -25.01 20.00
N THR A 173 8.60 -23.71 19.95
CA THR A 173 8.95 -22.71 20.98
C THR A 173 10.40 -22.65 21.45
N GLY A 174 11.31 -22.27 20.56
CA GLY A 174 12.56 -21.61 20.96
C GLY A 174 12.32 -20.10 21.11
N PRO A 175 12.89 -19.42 22.12
CA PRO A 175 12.77 -17.98 22.25
C PRO A 175 13.50 -17.31 21.09
N MET A 176 12.75 -16.62 20.22
CA MET A 176 13.29 -15.64 19.28
C MET A 176 14.25 -14.70 20.03
N PRO A 177 15.45 -14.40 19.49
CA PRO A 177 16.34 -13.41 20.10
C PRO A 177 15.57 -12.10 20.31
N ILE A 178 15.77 -11.54 21.50
CA ILE A 178 14.87 -10.61 22.17
C ILE A 178 14.55 -9.39 21.28
N VAL A 179 13.28 -9.31 20.88
CA VAL A 179 12.59 -8.26 20.08
C VAL A 179 12.68 -6.84 20.68
N LYS A 180 13.33 -6.65 21.84
CA LYS A 180 13.29 -5.37 22.58
C LYS A 180 13.99 -4.22 21.85
N ASP A 181 15.02 -4.48 21.07
CA ASP A 181 15.69 -3.44 20.29
C ASP A 181 15.14 -3.27 18.88
N ALA A 182 14.37 -4.23 18.35
CA ALA A 182 13.84 -4.14 16.99
C ALA A 182 12.96 -2.89 16.79
N LEU A 183 12.16 -2.51 17.79
CA LEU A 183 11.38 -1.28 17.72
C LEU A 183 12.26 -0.02 17.71
N LYS A 184 13.35 -0.01 18.51
CA LYS A 184 14.31 1.11 18.51
C LYS A 184 15.01 1.22 17.16
N GLU A 185 15.49 0.10 16.61
CA GLU A 185 16.10 0.05 15.27
C GLU A 185 15.14 0.57 14.19
N LEU A 186 13.89 0.10 14.16
CA LEU A 186 12.90 0.55 13.19
C LEU A 186 12.58 2.05 13.32
N LYS A 187 12.48 2.58 14.56
CA LYS A 187 12.32 4.02 14.80
C LYS A 187 13.53 4.80 14.30
N THR A 188 14.74 4.32 14.55
CA THR A 188 15.97 4.93 14.04
C THR A 188 16.01 4.94 12.52
N ILE A 189 15.61 3.85 11.85
CA ILE A 189 15.51 3.80 10.38
C ILE A 189 14.49 4.81 9.87
N ASN A 190 13.30 4.91 10.49
CA ASN A 190 12.31 5.91 10.10
C ASN A 190 12.80 7.34 10.31
N LEU A 191 13.52 7.63 11.40
CA LEU A 191 14.14 8.93 11.62
C LEU A 191 15.20 9.24 10.55
N LEU A 192 16.02 8.26 10.17
CA LEU A 192 16.95 8.40 9.05
C LEU A 192 16.21 8.68 7.74
N SER A 193 15.16 7.93 7.43
CA SER A 193 14.30 8.17 6.26
C SER A 193 13.75 9.60 6.27
N MET A 194 13.27 10.09 7.42
CA MET A 194 12.81 11.48 7.55
C MET A 194 13.94 12.49 7.32
N CYS A 195 15.15 12.23 7.81
CA CYS A 195 16.32 13.07 7.57
C CYS A 195 16.64 13.17 6.07
N THR A 196 16.55 12.06 5.35
CA THR A 196 16.81 12.05 3.90
C THR A 196 15.83 12.93 3.13
N LEU A 197 14.59 13.14 3.61
CA LEU A 197 13.61 14.03 2.95
C LEU A 197 14.08 15.48 2.85
N TYR A 198 15.06 15.89 3.67
CA TYR A 198 15.65 17.23 3.62
C TYR A 198 16.82 17.36 2.65
N THR A 199 17.32 16.25 2.10
CA THR A 199 18.42 16.26 1.13
C THR A 199 17.98 16.90 -0.20
N PRO A 200 18.80 17.78 -0.82
CA PRO A 200 18.55 18.33 -2.14
C PRO A 200 18.12 17.32 -3.21
N CYS A 201 18.66 16.10 -3.22
CA CYS A 201 18.30 15.09 -4.22
C CYS A 201 16.85 14.62 -4.08
N ILE A 202 16.40 14.23 -2.87
CA ILE A 202 15.01 13.84 -2.63
C ILE A 202 14.05 15.01 -2.81
N ARG A 203 14.42 16.21 -2.37
CA ARG A 203 13.58 17.40 -2.58
C ARG A 203 13.40 17.71 -4.07
N LYS A 204 14.46 17.57 -4.87
CA LYS A 204 14.40 17.73 -6.32
C LYS A 204 13.52 16.65 -6.94
N ASP A 205 13.68 15.39 -6.54
CA ASP A 205 12.88 14.26 -7.02
C ASP A 205 11.38 14.45 -6.71
N LEU A 206 11.02 14.86 -5.49
CA LEU A 206 9.65 15.18 -5.11
C LEU A 206 9.05 16.34 -5.93
N LEU A 207 9.84 17.39 -6.17
CA LEU A 207 9.40 18.53 -6.99
C LEU A 207 9.20 18.11 -8.44
N GLN A 208 10.18 17.40 -9.02
CA GLN A 208 10.10 16.88 -10.39
C GLN A 208 8.94 15.91 -10.56
N GLY A 209 8.74 15.01 -9.61
CA GLY A 209 7.61 14.07 -9.61
C GLY A 209 6.26 14.77 -9.58
N SER A 210 6.11 15.89 -8.85
CA SER A 210 4.86 16.66 -8.86
C SER A 210 4.57 17.34 -10.20
N VAL A 211 5.60 17.81 -10.91
CA VAL A 211 5.47 18.37 -12.26
C VAL A 211 5.14 17.26 -13.25
N GLN A 212 5.90 16.16 -13.21
CA GLN A 212 5.68 15.00 -14.05
C GLN A 212 4.28 14.43 -13.86
N LEU A 213 3.78 14.32 -12.62
CA LEU A 213 2.42 13.84 -12.35
C LEU A 213 1.39 14.69 -13.09
N LYS A 214 1.53 16.01 -13.03
CA LYS A 214 0.59 16.91 -13.70
C LYS A 214 0.64 16.76 -15.22
N ASP A 215 1.83 16.68 -15.80
CA ASP A 215 2.00 16.47 -17.24
C ASP A 215 1.38 15.13 -17.68
N GLU A 216 1.54 14.09 -16.86
CA GLU A 216 1.00 12.76 -17.09
C GLU A 216 -0.53 12.70 -16.91
N GLU A 217 -1.09 13.44 -15.96
CA GLU A 217 -2.54 13.63 -15.79
C GLU A 217 -3.14 14.35 -17.00
N ASP A 218 -2.51 15.42 -17.48
CA ASP A 218 -2.95 16.16 -18.67
C ASP A 218 -2.90 15.28 -19.93
N ALA A 219 -1.83 14.48 -20.09
CA ALA A 219 -1.69 13.50 -21.16
C ALA A 219 -2.77 12.42 -21.09
N LEU A 220 -3.07 11.89 -19.91
CA LEU A 220 -4.16 10.93 -19.69
C LEU A 220 -5.53 11.53 -20.04
N HIS A 221 -5.76 12.79 -19.66
CA HIS A 221 -6.98 13.50 -20.02
C HIS A 221 -7.12 13.73 -21.54
N ALA A 222 -6.03 14.02 -22.24
CA ALA A 222 -6.02 14.08 -23.70
C ALA A 222 -6.33 12.71 -24.32
N LEU A 223 -5.68 11.64 -23.82
CA LEU A 223 -5.89 10.27 -24.30
C LEU A 223 -7.34 9.82 -24.11
N ARG A 224 -7.95 10.06 -22.95
CA ARG A 224 -9.38 9.74 -22.71
C ARG A 224 -10.31 10.40 -23.73
N ARG A 225 -10.06 11.68 -24.06
CA ARG A 225 -10.87 12.41 -25.06
C ARG A 225 -10.69 11.82 -26.45
N GLN A 226 -9.45 11.47 -26.81
CA GLN A 226 -9.14 10.83 -28.07
C GLN A 226 -9.81 9.45 -28.17
N THR A 227 -9.64 8.58 -27.17
CA THR A 227 -10.26 7.24 -27.13
C THR A 227 -11.78 7.33 -27.27
N MET A 228 -12.43 8.26 -26.55
CA MET A 228 -13.87 8.47 -26.66
C MET A 228 -14.31 8.91 -28.07
N SER A 229 -13.54 9.80 -28.71
CA SER A 229 -13.79 10.23 -30.09
C SER A 229 -13.62 9.07 -31.08
N ASP A 230 -12.55 8.29 -30.93
CA ASP A 230 -12.25 7.14 -31.78
C ASP A 230 -13.30 6.04 -31.64
N GLU A 231 -13.76 5.74 -30.41
CA GLU A 231 -14.87 4.81 -30.17
C GLU A 231 -16.18 5.27 -30.83
N MET A 232 -16.48 6.58 -30.79
CA MET A 232 -17.66 7.14 -31.45
C MET A 232 -17.58 6.98 -32.98
N HIS A 233 -16.42 7.26 -33.57
CA HIS A 233 -16.19 7.07 -35.00
C HIS A 233 -16.25 5.58 -35.37
N ALA A 234 -15.60 4.72 -34.60
CA ALA A 234 -15.56 3.29 -34.82
C ALA A 234 -16.97 2.68 -34.73
N ARG A 235 -17.80 3.11 -33.77
CA ARG A 235 -19.22 2.70 -33.69
C ARG A 235 -20.01 3.11 -34.91
N THR A 236 -19.76 4.30 -35.45
CA THR A 236 -20.42 4.79 -36.67
C THR A 236 -20.01 3.94 -37.87
N THR A 237 -18.70 3.74 -38.08
CA THR A 237 -18.15 2.90 -39.14
C THR A 237 -18.66 1.46 -39.06
N LYS A 238 -18.65 0.86 -37.85
CA LYS A 238 -19.15 -0.49 -37.61
C LYS A 238 -20.64 -0.62 -37.97
N ASN A 239 -21.47 0.35 -37.59
CA ASN A 239 -22.88 0.36 -37.97
C ASN A 239 -23.07 0.42 -39.50
N THR A 240 -22.25 1.22 -40.21
CA THR A 240 -22.27 1.27 -41.67
C THR A 240 -21.82 -0.06 -42.30
N LEU A 241 -20.74 -0.67 -41.79
CA LEU A 241 -20.27 -1.98 -42.25
C LEU A 241 -21.30 -3.09 -42.01
N LEU A 242 -21.98 -3.08 -40.85
CA LEU A 242 -23.05 -4.03 -40.55
C LEU A 242 -24.26 -3.88 -41.49
N GLN A 243 -24.60 -2.65 -41.87
CA GLN A 243 -25.63 -2.41 -42.88
C GLN A 243 -25.20 -2.94 -44.26
N GLN A 244 -23.92 -2.76 -44.63
CA GLN A 244 -23.37 -3.29 -45.87
C GLN A 244 -23.35 -4.82 -45.87
N LEU A 245 -22.97 -5.45 -44.75
CA LEU A 245 -22.92 -6.90 -44.57
C LEU A 245 -24.27 -7.57 -44.86
N ALA A 246 -25.37 -6.90 -44.52
CA ALA A 246 -26.72 -7.39 -44.80
C ALA A 246 -27.07 -7.43 -46.31
N THR A 247 -26.33 -6.69 -47.14
CA THR A 247 -26.64 -6.50 -48.57
C THR A 247 -25.55 -6.97 -49.54
N ALA A 248 -24.33 -7.20 -49.05
CA ALA A 248 -23.17 -7.47 -49.89
C ALA A 248 -22.95 -8.97 -50.13
N GLU A 249 -22.45 -9.32 -51.32
CA GLU A 249 -22.02 -10.68 -51.68
C GLU A 249 -20.66 -11.04 -51.04
N GLU A 250 -19.79 -10.05 -50.80
CA GLU A 250 -18.45 -10.23 -50.18
C GLU A 250 -18.49 -10.11 -48.65
N GLN A 251 -19.19 -11.02 -47.98
CA GLN A 251 -19.38 -10.95 -46.52
C GLN A 251 -18.08 -11.05 -45.73
N ASP A 252 -17.15 -11.91 -46.14
CA ASP A 252 -15.88 -12.15 -45.42
C ASP A 252 -15.01 -10.88 -45.38
N ALA A 253 -14.95 -10.12 -46.47
CA ALA A 253 -14.15 -8.90 -46.53
C ALA A 253 -14.72 -7.79 -45.62
N ILE A 254 -16.04 -7.72 -45.48
CA ILE A 254 -16.70 -6.77 -44.57
C ILE A 254 -16.52 -7.22 -43.12
N GLN A 255 -16.63 -8.51 -42.85
CA GLN A 255 -16.41 -9.08 -41.53
C GLN A 255 -14.98 -8.80 -41.03
N GLN A 256 -13.98 -8.99 -41.89
CA GLN A 256 -12.58 -8.64 -41.58
C GLN A 256 -12.43 -7.16 -41.20
N LYS A 257 -13.08 -6.24 -41.94
CA LYS A 257 -13.04 -4.81 -41.61
C LYS A 257 -13.69 -4.49 -40.26
N ILE A 258 -14.75 -5.21 -39.88
CA ILE A 258 -15.38 -5.05 -38.56
C ILE A 258 -14.40 -5.50 -37.46
N GLU A 259 -13.75 -6.64 -37.66
CA GLU A 259 -12.74 -7.16 -36.74
C GLU A 259 -11.56 -6.20 -36.59
N ASP A 260 -11.05 -5.64 -37.69
CA ASP A 260 -9.98 -4.64 -37.67
C ASP A 260 -10.38 -3.38 -36.86
N VAL A 261 -11.64 -2.95 -36.97
CA VAL A 261 -12.17 -1.83 -36.19
C VAL A 261 -12.26 -2.17 -34.71
N ASP A 262 -12.72 -3.36 -34.36
CA ASP A 262 -12.82 -3.83 -32.97
C ASP A 262 -11.42 -3.97 -32.34
N ASN A 263 -10.47 -4.60 -33.04
CA ASN A 263 -9.07 -4.73 -32.62
C ASN A 263 -8.45 -3.36 -32.34
N LYS A 264 -8.68 -2.37 -33.22
CA LYS A 264 -8.17 -1.00 -33.02
C LYS A 264 -8.77 -0.33 -31.78
N ILE A 265 -10.05 -0.52 -31.49
CA ILE A 265 -10.67 0.00 -30.26
C ILE A 265 -10.01 -0.63 -29.04
N ASP A 266 -9.82 -1.95 -29.06
CA ASP A 266 -9.27 -2.68 -27.94
C ASP A 266 -7.80 -2.29 -27.68
N GLU A 267 -6.99 -2.11 -28.72
CA GLU A 267 -5.64 -1.54 -28.61
C GLU A 267 -5.65 -0.15 -27.92
N GLN A 268 -6.58 0.74 -28.31
CA GLN A 268 -6.71 2.07 -27.69
C GLN A 268 -7.14 1.98 -26.22
N ARG A 269 -8.05 1.05 -25.89
CA ARG A 269 -8.45 0.80 -24.50
C ARG A 269 -7.31 0.25 -23.66
N HIS A 270 -6.51 -0.67 -24.20
CA HIS A 270 -5.33 -1.19 -23.53
C HIS A 270 -4.31 -0.08 -23.27
N LEU A 271 -4.06 0.79 -24.26
CA LEU A 271 -3.17 1.94 -24.09
C LEU A 271 -3.69 2.91 -23.01
N LEU A 272 -4.99 3.20 -23.01
CA LEU A 272 -5.62 4.04 -22.01
C LEU A 272 -5.49 3.42 -20.60
N ASN A 273 -5.84 2.15 -20.44
CA ASN A 273 -5.76 1.43 -19.17
C ASN A 273 -4.34 1.43 -18.62
N ARG A 274 -3.33 1.15 -19.47
CA ARG A 274 -1.92 1.22 -19.08
C ARG A 274 -1.56 2.62 -18.58
N LYS A 275 -1.97 3.67 -19.29
CA LYS A 275 -1.70 5.05 -18.90
C LYS A 275 -2.38 5.43 -17.58
N GLU A 276 -3.59 4.94 -17.33
CA GLU A 276 -4.28 5.14 -16.06
C GLU A 276 -3.52 4.51 -14.89
N VAL A 277 -2.93 3.34 -15.10
CA VAL A 277 -2.09 2.67 -14.11
C VAL A 277 -0.81 3.44 -13.86
N ASP A 278 -0.11 3.89 -14.91
CA ASP A 278 1.11 4.67 -14.78
C ASP A 278 0.88 5.94 -13.95
N VAL A 279 -0.19 6.69 -14.26
CA VAL A 279 -0.57 7.89 -13.51
C VAL A 279 -0.96 7.57 -12.07
N TYR A 280 -1.67 6.45 -11.83
CA TYR A 280 -1.99 6.00 -10.49
C TYR A 280 -0.73 5.72 -9.65
N LEU A 281 0.24 4.98 -10.21
CA LEU A 281 1.50 4.68 -9.53
C LEU A 281 2.32 5.95 -9.26
N LEU A 282 2.42 6.85 -10.23
CA LEU A 282 3.13 8.11 -10.08
C LEU A 282 2.48 9.00 -9.01
N SER A 283 1.14 9.07 -8.98
CA SER A 283 0.38 9.77 -7.94
C SER A 283 0.66 9.19 -6.54
N ARG A 284 0.75 7.87 -6.43
CA ARG A 284 1.10 7.20 -5.18
C ARG A 284 2.53 7.50 -4.73
N ARG A 285 3.50 7.49 -5.65
CA ARG A 285 4.92 7.78 -5.33
C ARG A 285 5.15 9.23 -4.91
N THR A 286 4.41 10.17 -5.50
CA THR A 286 4.54 11.61 -5.25
C THR A 286 3.72 12.11 -4.05
N SER A 287 2.86 11.27 -3.47
CA SER A 287 2.07 11.62 -2.29
C SER A 287 2.97 12.01 -1.12
N LYS A 288 2.62 13.07 -0.39
CA LYS A 288 3.51 13.66 0.64
C LYS A 288 3.75 12.76 1.85
N ARG A 289 2.77 11.94 2.26
CA ARG A 289 2.86 11.09 3.47
C ARG A 289 2.05 9.81 3.35
N LEU A 290 2.39 8.81 4.17
CA LEU A 290 1.53 7.65 4.40
C LEU A 290 0.27 8.13 5.13
N SER A 291 -0.89 7.97 4.50
CA SER A 291 -2.18 8.37 5.06
C SER A 291 -3.27 7.39 4.65
N SER A 292 -4.34 7.32 5.44
CA SER A 292 -5.53 6.57 5.08
C SER A 292 -6.13 7.07 3.76
N ALA A 293 -6.62 6.16 2.94
CA ALA A 293 -7.41 6.42 1.74
C ALA A 293 -8.75 7.12 2.06
N GLY A 294 -9.28 6.87 3.25
CA GLY A 294 -10.49 7.48 3.78
C GLY A 294 -10.99 6.77 5.02
N THR A 295 -12.07 7.29 5.58
CA THR A 295 -12.83 6.68 6.67
C THR A 295 -14.28 6.61 6.25
N ASP A 296 -14.94 5.47 6.48
CA ASP A 296 -16.37 5.32 6.21
C ASP A 296 -17.23 5.81 7.39
N GLN A 297 -18.56 5.80 7.23
CA GLN A 297 -19.49 6.20 8.29
C GLN A 297 -19.48 5.27 9.52
N HIS A 298 -18.93 4.07 9.39
CA HIS A 298 -18.80 3.10 10.48
C HIS A 298 -17.48 3.28 11.27
N GLY A 299 -16.63 4.20 10.85
CA GLY A 299 -15.33 4.46 11.48
C GLY A 299 -14.21 3.53 11.01
N ASN A 300 -14.42 2.75 9.95
CA ASN A 300 -13.36 1.96 9.33
C ASN A 300 -12.41 2.86 8.56
N GLN A 301 -11.12 2.78 8.87
CA GLN A 301 -10.06 3.46 8.13
C GLN A 301 -9.47 2.54 7.08
N TYR A 302 -9.44 3.00 5.83
CA TYR A 302 -8.95 2.23 4.70
C TYR A 302 -7.52 2.66 4.37
N TRP A 303 -6.62 1.69 4.21
CA TRP A 303 -5.22 1.91 3.92
C TRP A 303 -4.83 1.16 2.66
N LEU A 304 -4.22 1.90 1.73
CA LEU A 304 -3.68 1.38 0.48
C LEU A 304 -2.18 1.60 0.52
N PHE A 305 -1.41 0.54 0.33
CA PHE A 305 0.05 0.60 0.30
C PHE A 305 0.54 0.42 -1.14
N GLY A 306 1.65 1.05 -1.51
CA GLY A 306 2.24 0.87 -2.86
C GLY A 306 2.80 -0.54 -3.03
N ASP A 307 2.75 -1.12 -4.23
CA ASP A 307 3.35 -2.44 -4.47
C ASP A 307 4.87 -2.30 -4.72
N LEU A 308 5.69 -3.04 -3.96
CA LEU A 308 7.16 -3.08 -4.14
C LEU A 308 7.61 -4.11 -5.20
N HIS A 309 6.71 -4.93 -5.74
CA HIS A 309 6.99 -6.01 -6.68
C HIS A 309 6.77 -5.49 -8.10
N HIS A 310 7.63 -5.92 -9.02
CA HIS A 310 7.48 -5.65 -10.46
C HIS A 310 7.42 -6.95 -11.29
N TYR A 311 7.19 -8.10 -10.64
CA TYR A 311 7.31 -9.42 -11.28
C TYR A 311 6.07 -10.28 -11.09
N GLN A 312 5.73 -10.99 -12.16
CA GLN A 312 4.48 -11.73 -12.40
C GLN A 312 4.46 -13.16 -11.82
N ASP A 313 5.58 -13.65 -11.28
CA ASP A 313 5.78 -15.10 -11.06
C ASP A 313 5.18 -15.67 -9.77
N ASP A 314 4.68 -14.84 -8.85
CA ASP A 314 4.04 -15.32 -7.61
C ASP A 314 2.67 -14.66 -7.44
N GLN A 315 1.66 -15.21 -8.13
CA GLN A 315 0.27 -14.74 -8.07
C GLN A 315 -0.44 -15.17 -6.78
N ASP A 316 0.05 -16.20 -6.10
CA ASP A 316 -0.65 -16.84 -5.00
C ASP A 316 -0.33 -16.25 -3.61
N GLN A 317 0.59 -15.29 -3.51
CA GLN A 317 0.93 -14.68 -2.22
C GLN A 317 0.13 -13.40 -1.96
N ASP A 318 -0.69 -13.46 -0.90
CA ASP A 318 -1.47 -12.35 -0.36
C ASP A 318 -0.56 -11.34 0.37
N PHE A 319 0.09 -10.47 -0.40
CA PHE A 319 0.88 -9.37 0.17
C PHE A 319 -0.01 -8.18 0.57
N TRP A 320 0.40 -7.46 1.62
CA TRP A 320 -0.32 -6.27 2.10
C TRP A 320 -0.33 -5.17 1.05
N GLY A 321 0.73 -5.09 0.24
CA GLY A 321 0.84 -4.21 -0.90
C GLY A 321 -0.14 -4.48 -2.01
N ARG A 322 -0.80 -5.65 -2.05
CA ARG A 322 -1.75 -6.05 -3.08
C ARG A 322 -3.21 -5.78 -2.69
N GLY A 323 -3.58 -5.94 -1.42
CA GLY A 323 -4.95 -5.77 -0.94
C GLY A 323 -5.28 -4.39 -0.36
N VAL A 324 -6.34 -4.38 0.45
CA VAL A 324 -6.80 -3.22 1.24
C VAL A 324 -6.73 -3.60 2.71
N ILE A 325 -6.02 -2.79 3.49
CA ILE A 325 -5.97 -2.94 4.95
C ILE A 325 -7.05 -2.04 5.54
N ILE A 326 -7.91 -2.59 6.38
CA ILE A 326 -9.02 -1.88 7.00
C ILE A 326 -8.83 -1.94 8.50
N ILE A 327 -8.87 -0.80 9.17
CA ILE A 327 -8.64 -0.69 10.60
C ILE A 327 -9.89 -0.08 11.24
N GLY A 328 -10.59 -0.86 12.04
CA GLY A 328 -11.89 -0.46 12.58
C GLY A 328 -12.77 -1.64 13.01
N PRO A 329 -14.07 -1.41 13.19
CA PRO A 329 -15.03 -2.46 13.57
C PRO A 329 -15.26 -3.53 12.48
N GLY A 330 -14.92 -3.25 11.22
CA GLY A 330 -15.15 -4.15 10.08
C GLY A 330 -16.48 -3.87 9.37
N CYS A 331 -16.90 -4.80 8.51
CA CYS A 331 -18.16 -4.73 7.74
C CYS A 331 -19.29 -5.60 8.32
N HIS A 332 -19.13 -6.14 9.54
CA HIS A 332 -20.12 -7.07 10.10
C HIS A 332 -21.42 -6.34 10.43
N VAL A 333 -22.51 -6.82 9.83
CA VAL A 333 -23.85 -6.36 10.15
C VAL A 333 -24.44 -7.22 11.29
N ASP A 334 -24.20 -8.54 11.37
CA ASP A 334 -25.03 -9.40 12.25
C ASP A 334 -24.40 -10.74 12.75
N ASP A 335 -23.08 -10.91 12.84
CA ASP A 335 -22.53 -12.21 13.33
C ASP A 335 -22.56 -12.39 14.85
N GLU A 336 -22.89 -11.34 15.61
CA GLU A 336 -23.43 -11.55 16.95
C GLU A 336 -24.88 -12.00 16.78
N GLN A 337 -25.08 -13.32 16.58
CA GLN A 337 -26.34 -13.91 17.02
C GLN A 337 -26.57 -13.34 18.42
N PRO A 338 -27.67 -12.60 18.66
CA PRO A 338 -27.94 -12.10 19.98
C PRO A 338 -27.97 -13.34 20.86
N SER A 339 -26.92 -13.53 21.67
CA SER A 339 -26.97 -14.49 22.74
C SER A 339 -28.20 -14.05 23.51
N GLU A 340 -29.28 -14.85 23.43
CA GLU A 340 -30.49 -14.64 24.18
C GLU A 340 -30.13 -14.75 25.66
N GLU A 341 -29.51 -13.71 26.21
CA GLU A 341 -29.51 -13.47 27.62
C GLU A 341 -30.96 -13.11 27.94
N ILE A 342 -31.72 -14.16 28.26
CA ILE A 342 -33.05 -14.06 28.84
C ILE A 342 -32.89 -13.26 30.13
N SER A 343 -33.07 -11.95 30.02
CA SER A 343 -33.33 -11.09 31.17
C SER A 343 -34.53 -11.69 31.91
N LYS A 344 -34.33 -12.06 33.18
CA LYS A 344 -35.33 -12.70 34.02
C LYS A 344 -36.57 -11.84 34.30
N ASP A 345 -36.60 -10.58 33.85
CA ASP A 345 -37.59 -9.60 34.29
C ASP A 345 -38.67 -9.26 33.24
N GLY A 346 -38.79 -9.99 32.13
CA GLY A 346 -39.99 -9.98 31.27
C GLY A 346 -40.36 -8.65 30.61
N HIS A 347 -39.48 -7.64 30.65
CA HIS A 347 -39.71 -6.35 30.02
C HIS A 347 -38.92 -6.23 28.71
N ARG A 348 -39.63 -6.42 27.59
CA ARG A 348 -39.14 -6.10 26.25
C ARG A 348 -39.03 -4.58 26.11
N SER A 349 -37.85 -4.05 26.41
CA SER A 349 -37.49 -2.67 26.06
C SER A 349 -37.14 -2.62 24.56
N PRO A 350 -37.58 -1.62 23.78
CA PRO A 350 -37.17 -1.49 22.39
C PRO A 350 -35.68 -1.15 22.35
N CYS A 351 -34.88 -2.15 21.99
CA CYS A 351 -33.44 -2.02 21.83
C CYS A 351 -33.16 -1.12 20.63
N VAL A 352 -33.06 0.19 20.86
CA VAL A 352 -32.19 1.02 20.02
C VAL A 352 -30.81 0.40 20.18
N ALA A 353 -30.28 -0.19 19.11
CA ALA A 353 -28.93 -0.74 19.06
C ALA A 353 -27.94 0.39 19.41
N ARG A 354 -27.70 0.57 20.72
CA ARG A 354 -26.55 1.30 21.20
C ARG A 354 -25.38 0.47 20.74
N LEU A 355 -24.68 0.99 19.73
CA LEU A 355 -23.29 0.64 19.41
C LEU A 355 -22.56 0.48 20.75
N THR A 356 -22.43 -0.76 21.21
CA THR A 356 -21.78 -1.08 22.46
C THR A 356 -20.34 -0.60 22.30
N THR A 357 -19.89 0.20 23.25
CA THR A 357 -18.64 0.96 23.24
C THR A 357 -17.37 0.09 23.31
N ASN A 358 -17.50 -1.21 23.04
CA ASN A 358 -16.42 -2.19 22.97
C ASN A 358 -16.17 -2.68 21.54
N ASN A 359 -16.40 -1.82 20.53
CA ASN A 359 -15.83 -2.05 19.19
C ASN A 359 -14.31 -1.93 19.27
N SER A 360 -13.66 -3.02 19.72
CA SER A 360 -12.21 -3.16 19.70
C SER A 360 -11.74 -2.91 18.27
N LYS A 361 -10.94 -1.88 18.07
CA LYS A 361 -10.26 -1.60 16.80
C LYS A 361 -9.52 -2.87 16.36
N ARG A 362 -9.92 -3.47 15.24
CA ARG A 362 -9.29 -4.66 14.65
C ARG A 362 -8.66 -4.31 13.32
N TRP A 363 -7.74 -5.16 12.89
CA TRP A 363 -7.12 -5.10 11.58
C TRP A 363 -7.80 -6.14 10.70
N TRP A 364 -8.20 -5.70 9.51
CA TRP A 364 -8.82 -6.55 8.51
C TRP A 364 -8.05 -6.42 7.21
N TYR A 365 -8.09 -7.49 6.42
CA TYR A 365 -7.48 -7.53 5.11
C TYR A 365 -8.49 -7.98 4.06
N LEU A 366 -8.45 -7.31 2.92
CA LEU A 366 -9.25 -7.62 1.75
C LEU A 366 -8.32 -7.82 0.55
N SER A 367 -8.13 -9.08 0.14
CA SER A 367 -7.45 -9.46 -1.10
C SER A 367 -8.44 -9.79 -2.21
N GLY A 368 -7.94 -9.84 -3.45
CA GLY A 368 -8.73 -10.18 -4.63
C GLY A 368 -9.41 -8.98 -5.28
N ILE A 369 -9.38 -8.94 -6.60
CA ILE A 369 -9.96 -7.87 -7.41
C ILE A 369 -11.47 -7.83 -7.22
N GLU A 370 -12.11 -9.00 -7.23
CA GLU A 370 -13.55 -9.16 -7.10
C GLU A 370 -14.05 -8.63 -5.74
N ASN A 371 -13.32 -8.92 -4.67
CA ASN A 371 -13.66 -8.44 -3.34
C ASN A 371 -13.51 -6.92 -3.21
N ILE A 372 -12.48 -6.34 -3.83
CA ILE A 372 -12.28 -4.89 -3.86
C ILE A 372 -13.40 -4.22 -4.67
N ASP A 373 -13.82 -4.79 -5.79
CA ASP A 373 -14.94 -4.29 -6.58
C ASP A 373 -16.26 -4.40 -5.83
N MET A 374 -16.48 -5.49 -5.09
CA MET A 374 -17.61 -5.63 -4.18
C MET A 374 -17.59 -4.56 -3.08
N LEU A 375 -16.43 -4.28 -2.48
CA LEU A 375 -16.28 -3.20 -1.49
C LEU A 375 -16.62 -1.83 -2.12
N VAL A 376 -16.16 -1.55 -3.34
CA VAL A 376 -16.50 -0.32 -4.08
C VAL A 376 -18.01 -0.19 -4.28
N GLN A 377 -18.69 -1.26 -4.69
CA GLN A 377 -20.15 -1.26 -4.88
C GLN A 377 -20.88 -1.05 -3.55
N TRP A 378 -20.43 -1.73 -2.49
CA TRP A 378 -20.99 -1.62 -1.15
C TRP A 378 -20.84 -0.19 -0.57
N LEU A 379 -19.65 0.41 -0.68
CA LEU A 379 -19.41 1.80 -0.24
C LEU A 379 -20.24 2.82 -1.05
N ASN A 380 -20.39 2.60 -2.36
CA ASN A 380 -21.26 3.46 -3.19
C ASN A 380 -22.72 3.41 -2.73
N HIS A 381 -23.23 2.23 -2.37
CA HIS A 381 -24.59 2.06 -1.87
C HIS A 381 -24.83 2.82 -0.55
N HIS A 382 -23.81 2.89 0.30
CA HIS A 382 -23.85 3.55 1.59
C HIS A 382 -23.51 5.05 1.53
N SER A 383 -23.39 5.64 0.33
CA SER A 383 -23.12 7.07 0.13
C SER A 383 -21.81 7.58 0.74
N GLU A 384 -20.78 6.72 0.72
CA GLU A 384 -19.48 6.99 1.32
C GLU A 384 -18.66 8.04 0.54
N PRO A 385 -17.55 8.56 1.11
CA PRO A 385 -16.74 9.57 0.46
C PRO A 385 -16.27 9.16 -0.95
N LYS A 386 -16.68 9.93 -1.96
CA LYS A 386 -16.33 9.68 -3.38
C LYS A 386 -14.84 9.52 -3.64
N HIS A 387 -14.00 10.19 -2.85
CA HIS A 387 -12.55 10.06 -2.93
C HIS A 387 -12.06 8.64 -2.59
N LEU A 388 -12.56 8.05 -1.50
CA LEU A 388 -12.22 6.69 -1.08
C LEU A 388 -12.60 5.69 -2.17
N ILE A 389 -13.84 5.78 -2.65
CA ILE A 389 -14.37 4.96 -3.75
C ILE A 389 -13.46 5.05 -4.98
N ARG A 390 -13.07 6.28 -5.38
CA ARG A 390 -12.17 6.49 -6.52
C ARG A 390 -10.81 5.84 -6.31
N GLN A 391 -10.23 5.92 -5.11
CA GLN A 391 -8.95 5.30 -4.81
C GLN A 391 -9.02 3.76 -4.87
N LEU A 392 -10.09 3.17 -4.34
CA LEU A 392 -10.34 1.72 -4.40
C LEU A 392 -10.58 1.24 -5.84
N SER A 393 -11.35 1.98 -6.64
CA SER A 393 -11.55 1.66 -8.06
C SER A 393 -10.26 1.77 -8.88
N SER A 394 -9.39 2.74 -8.58
CA SER A 394 -8.05 2.80 -9.19
C SER A 394 -7.18 1.63 -8.75
N ARG A 395 -7.30 1.19 -7.50
CA ARG A 395 -6.59 0.02 -6.98
C ARG A 395 -7.01 -1.27 -7.69
N SER A 396 -8.30 -1.50 -7.86
CA SER A 396 -8.83 -2.66 -8.60
C SER A 396 -8.34 -2.68 -10.04
N ARG A 397 -8.38 -1.54 -10.76
CA ARG A 397 -7.84 -1.43 -12.12
C ARG A 397 -6.34 -1.73 -12.19
N TYR A 398 -5.57 -1.22 -11.22
CA TYR A 398 -4.15 -1.52 -11.11
C TYR A 398 -3.88 -3.03 -10.98
N LEU A 399 -4.61 -3.71 -10.10
CA LEU A 399 -4.46 -5.15 -9.91
C LEU A 399 -4.85 -5.95 -11.15
N ASN A 400 -5.95 -5.58 -11.82
CA ASN A 400 -6.32 -6.20 -13.10
C ASN A 400 -5.20 -6.08 -14.14
N HIS A 401 -4.54 -4.92 -14.21
CA HIS A 401 -3.44 -4.71 -15.14
C HIS A 401 -2.20 -5.57 -14.83
N LEU A 402 -1.97 -5.92 -13.56
CA LEU A 402 -0.88 -6.83 -13.20
C LEU A 402 -1.13 -8.27 -13.64
N LEU A 403 -2.41 -8.67 -13.78
CA LEU A 403 -2.81 -10.03 -14.17
C LEU A 403 -2.99 -10.20 -15.68
N SER A 404 -3.23 -9.11 -16.43
CA SER A 404 -3.31 -9.08 -17.89
C SER A 404 -1.93 -9.08 -18.53
#